data_AF-A0A9W8V3Z0-F1
#
_entry.id   AF-A0A9W8V3Z0-F1
#
_cell.length_a   1.000
_cell.length_b   1.000
_cell.length_c   1.000
_cell.angle_alpha   90.00
_cell.angle_beta   90.00
_cell.angle_gamma   90.00
#
_symmetry.space_group_name_H-M   'P 1'
#
loop_
_entity.id
_entity.type
_entity.pdbx_description
1 polymer ?
#
loop_
_entity_poly.entity_id
_entity_poly.type
_entity_poly.pdbx_seq_one_letter_code
_entity_poly.pdbx_strand_id
1 'polypeptide(L)'
;MFTLNNTFIQALHILVGAIYLNTMTVSDPIRACRTVAFAIVVTAISWLGSLPRTFDMMAKLGAISTFFTFISVILATAFTAAQGEPAGYPSMGEPIISIWTPKTTTLVMGMSAFLNISFTFMGQLTLPSFIAEMREPRDFPKALWVCTIAEIITFSVVGTVIYVYTGNQYMVTPAFGALETVYKKMSYSFMVPTIVFVGCLYASVTGRFIFFRMFQDSRHLTEHTFKGWFWWVFVLLMTWVFAFLISGIIPFFESCKHP
;
A
#
# COMPACT_ATOMS: atom_id res chain seq x y z
N MET A 1 9.62 -17.88 -2.27
CA MET A 1 8.88 -16.90 -3.09
C MET A 1 7.74 -16.23 -2.33
N PHE A 2 6.76 -16.96 -1.78
CA PHE A 2 5.61 -16.40 -1.04
C PHE A 2 5.97 -15.41 0.09
N THR A 3 6.76 -15.85 1.07
CA THR A 3 7.20 -15.02 2.22
C THR A 3 7.90 -13.75 1.76
N LEU A 4 8.82 -13.88 0.81
CA LEU A 4 9.60 -12.76 0.29
C LEU A 4 8.70 -11.72 -0.39
N ASN A 5 7.76 -12.15 -1.25
CA ASN A 5 6.81 -11.24 -1.90
C ASN A 5 5.97 -10.46 -0.89
N ASN A 6 5.43 -11.15 0.12
CA ASN A 6 4.61 -10.50 1.15
C ASN A 6 5.45 -9.55 2.03
N THR A 7 6.74 -9.82 2.22
CA THR A 7 7.65 -8.89 2.90
C THR A 7 7.93 -7.65 2.05
N PHE A 8 8.04 -7.77 0.71
CA PHE A 8 8.12 -6.60 -0.18
C PHE A 8 6.87 -5.73 -0.09
N ILE A 9 5.68 -6.34 0.00
CA ILE A 9 4.44 -5.59 0.18
C ILE A 9 4.42 -4.89 1.56
N GLN A 10 4.83 -5.56 2.63
CA GLN A 10 5.01 -4.91 3.94
C GLN A 10 5.97 -3.70 3.84
N ALA A 11 7.10 -3.85 3.13
CA ALA A 11 8.07 -2.78 2.91
C ALA A 11 7.46 -1.58 2.17
N LEU A 12 6.63 -1.83 1.16
CA LEU A 12 5.86 -0.79 0.46
C LEU A 12 4.95 -0.02 1.42
N HIS A 13 4.26 -0.69 2.34
CA HIS A 13 3.38 -0.04 3.31
C HIS A 13 4.14 0.80 4.34
N ILE A 14 5.35 0.38 4.74
CA ILE A 14 6.25 1.20 5.55
C ILE A 14 6.63 2.48 4.81
N LEU A 15 7.01 2.34 3.55
CA LEU A 15 7.45 3.44 2.69
C LEU A 15 6.32 4.45 2.43
N VAL A 16 5.15 3.98 2.00
CA VAL A 16 3.98 4.84 1.74
C VAL A 16 3.51 5.52 3.03
N GLY A 17 3.57 4.84 4.18
CA GLY A 17 3.29 5.46 5.47
C GLY A 17 4.31 6.54 5.86
N ALA A 18 5.60 6.31 5.59
CA ALA A 18 6.63 7.32 5.82
C ALA A 18 6.44 8.55 4.91
N ILE A 19 6.05 8.36 3.65
CA ILE A 19 5.71 9.45 2.72
C ILE A 19 4.50 10.24 3.21
N TYR A 20 3.48 9.55 3.73
CA TYR A 20 2.31 10.19 4.34
C TYR A 20 2.72 11.10 5.51
N LEU A 21 3.50 10.58 6.47
CA LEU A 21 3.96 11.36 7.63
C LEU A 21 4.85 12.53 7.23
N ASN A 22 5.73 12.33 6.24
CA ASN A 22 6.51 13.41 5.62
C ASN A 22 5.61 14.49 5.03
N THR A 23 4.55 14.10 4.32
CA THR A 23 3.58 15.03 3.72
C THR A 23 2.84 15.85 4.78
N MET A 24 2.52 15.25 5.92
CA MET A 24 1.83 15.95 7.01
C MET A 24 2.72 16.99 7.69
N THR A 25 3.99 16.65 7.90
CA THR A 25 4.96 17.39 8.72
C THR A 25 5.95 18.22 7.87
N VAL A 26 5.60 18.54 6.62
CA VAL A 26 6.46 19.34 5.72
C VAL A 26 6.90 20.66 6.38
N SER A 27 6.02 21.29 7.15
CA SER A 27 6.24 22.60 7.79
C SER A 27 6.99 22.52 9.13
N ASP A 28 7.23 21.32 9.66
CA ASP A 28 7.79 21.15 11.00
C ASP A 28 9.32 20.93 10.95
N PRO A 29 10.10 21.63 11.78
CA PRO A 29 11.55 21.46 11.83
C PRO A 29 11.94 20.19 12.60
N ILE A 30 11.99 19.06 11.89
CA ILE A 30 12.41 17.76 12.45
C ILE A 30 13.90 17.54 12.16
N ARG A 31 14.73 17.45 13.22
CA ARG A 31 16.21 17.42 13.14
C ARG A 31 16.83 16.04 12.79
N ALA A 32 16.05 14.97 12.82
CA ALA A 32 16.53 13.62 12.49
C ALA A 32 16.36 13.28 10.99
N CYS A 33 16.86 12.12 10.54
CA CYS A 33 16.48 11.54 9.25
C CYS A 33 14.97 11.23 9.26
N ARG A 34 14.15 12.26 8.96
CA ARG A 34 12.70 12.29 9.16
C ARG A 34 12.00 11.06 8.57
N THR A 35 12.36 10.70 7.34
CA THR A 35 11.82 9.53 6.65
C THR A 35 12.13 8.22 7.37
N VAL A 36 13.35 8.04 7.89
CA VAL A 36 13.73 6.82 8.61
C VAL A 36 12.99 6.74 9.95
N ALA A 37 12.90 7.85 10.69
CA ALA A 37 12.15 7.90 11.94
C ALA A 37 10.67 7.55 11.72
N PHE A 38 10.04 8.10 10.68
CA PHE A 38 8.67 7.77 10.30
C PHE A 38 8.50 6.33 9.84
N ALA A 39 9.45 5.78 9.08
CA ALA A 39 9.44 4.37 8.72
C ALA A 39 9.47 3.46 9.96
N ILE A 40 10.26 3.79 10.99
CA ILE A 40 10.27 3.07 12.27
C ILE A 40 8.90 3.14 12.95
N VAL A 41 8.28 4.33 13.01
CA VAL A 41 6.96 4.52 13.61
C VAL A 41 5.89 3.69 12.89
N VAL A 42 5.86 3.74 11.54
CA VAL A 42 4.91 2.97 10.73
C VAL A 42 5.12 1.47 10.89
N THR A 43 6.39 1.03 10.99
CA THR A 43 6.74 -0.36 11.26
C THR A 43 6.20 -0.80 12.62
N ALA A 44 6.38 0.01 13.67
CA ALA A 44 5.90 -0.30 15.01
C ALA A 44 4.36 -0.36 15.07
N ILE A 45 3.67 0.62 14.48
CA ILE A 45 2.20 0.66 14.42
C ILE A 45 1.67 -0.57 13.67
N SER A 46 2.24 -0.87 12.51
CA SER A 46 1.79 -2.00 11.70
C SER A 46 2.13 -3.34 12.35
N TRP A 47 3.28 -3.47 13.03
CA TRP A 47 3.60 -4.65 13.82
C TRP A 47 2.58 -4.89 14.93
N LEU A 48 2.25 -3.86 15.72
CA LEU A 48 1.21 -3.94 16.75
C LEU A 48 -0.17 -4.30 16.15
N GLY A 49 -0.51 -3.68 15.01
CA GLY A 49 -1.74 -3.98 14.27
C GLY A 49 -1.79 -5.39 13.67
N SER A 50 -0.66 -6.08 13.55
CA SER A 50 -0.55 -7.46 13.04
C SER A 50 -0.74 -8.52 14.13
N LEU A 51 -0.65 -8.14 15.41
CA LEU A 51 -0.75 -9.08 16.54
C LEU A 51 -2.08 -9.84 16.63
N PRO A 52 -3.24 -9.22 16.35
CA PRO A 52 -4.54 -9.90 16.43
C PRO A 52 -4.63 -11.10 15.46
N ARG A 53 -4.98 -12.27 15.99
CA ARG A 53 -5.00 -13.54 15.24
C ARG A 53 -6.34 -13.87 14.57
N THR A 54 -7.38 -13.04 14.69
CA THR A 54 -8.75 -13.42 14.27
C THR A 54 -9.09 -12.85 12.89
N PHE A 55 -9.50 -13.72 11.94
CA PHE A 55 -9.85 -13.30 10.57
C PHE A 55 -11.18 -12.54 10.49
N ASP A 56 -12.18 -12.82 11.35
CA ASP A 56 -13.43 -12.05 11.39
C ASP A 56 -13.16 -10.55 11.66
N MET A 57 -12.19 -10.28 12.52
CA MET A 57 -11.73 -8.90 12.77
C MET A 57 -11.01 -8.33 11.54
N MET A 58 -10.18 -9.12 10.86
CA MET A 58 -9.52 -8.68 9.62
C MET A 58 -10.50 -8.39 8.50
N ALA A 59 -11.59 -9.15 8.37
CA ALA A 59 -12.63 -8.90 7.36
C ALA A 59 -13.34 -7.57 7.62
N LYS A 60 -13.72 -7.28 8.87
CA LYS A 60 -14.33 -6.00 9.27
C LYS A 60 -13.38 -4.82 9.07
N LEU A 61 -12.12 -4.97 9.51
CA LEU A 61 -11.09 -3.94 9.30
C LEU A 61 -10.79 -3.73 7.82
N GLY A 62 -10.84 -4.78 7.01
CA GLY A 62 -10.70 -4.70 5.56
C GLY A 62 -11.85 -3.94 4.91
N ALA A 63 -13.09 -4.19 5.31
CA ALA A 63 -14.24 -3.43 4.82
C ALA A 63 -14.14 -1.94 5.17
N ILE A 64 -13.74 -1.62 6.41
CA ILE A 64 -13.50 -0.23 6.84
C ILE A 64 -12.36 0.38 6.02
N SER A 65 -11.21 -0.30 5.92
CA SER A 65 -10.07 0.16 5.12
C SER A 65 -10.46 0.45 3.67
N THR A 66 -11.19 -0.45 3.02
CA THR A 66 -11.67 -0.26 1.65
C THR A 66 -12.60 0.96 1.52
N PHE A 67 -13.51 1.17 2.47
CA PHE A 67 -14.40 2.33 2.48
C PHE A 67 -13.61 3.65 2.55
N PHE A 68 -12.62 3.72 3.45
CA PHE A 68 -11.75 4.89 3.58
C PHE A 68 -10.85 5.10 2.34
N THR A 69 -10.31 4.03 1.75
CA THR A 69 -9.60 4.10 0.46
C THR A 69 -10.49 4.69 -0.63
N PHE A 70 -11.73 4.23 -0.72
CA PHE A 70 -12.66 4.70 -1.74
C PHE A 70 -12.94 6.20 -1.62
N ILE A 71 -13.16 6.68 -0.39
CA ILE A 71 -13.28 8.13 -0.12
C ILE A 71 -11.99 8.86 -0.52
N SER A 72 -10.83 8.36 -0.11
CA SER A 72 -9.52 8.96 -0.41
C SER A 72 -9.32 9.16 -1.91
N VAL A 73 -9.62 8.13 -2.70
CA VAL A 73 -9.42 8.12 -4.15
C VAL A 73 -10.44 9.00 -4.88
N ILE A 74 -11.69 9.01 -4.45
CA ILE A 74 -12.70 9.95 -4.99
C ILE A 74 -12.31 11.40 -4.70
N LEU A 75 -11.90 11.70 -3.46
CA LEU A 75 -11.44 13.05 -3.10
C LEU A 75 -10.22 13.45 -3.92
N ALA A 76 -9.23 12.57 -4.08
CA ALA A 76 -8.06 12.85 -4.90
C ALA A 76 -8.44 13.16 -6.35
N THR A 77 -9.37 12.38 -6.91
CA THR A 77 -9.88 12.58 -8.27
C THR A 77 -10.62 13.91 -8.41
N ALA A 78 -11.53 14.21 -7.47
CA ALA A 78 -12.29 15.45 -7.47
C ALA A 78 -11.40 16.68 -7.28
N PHE A 79 -10.44 16.62 -6.35
CA PHE A 79 -9.49 17.72 -6.13
C PHE A 79 -8.55 17.92 -7.31
N THR A 80 -8.12 16.85 -7.96
CA THR A 80 -7.30 16.95 -9.18
C THR A 80 -8.03 17.72 -10.27
N ALA A 81 -9.34 17.49 -10.43
CA ALA A 81 -10.16 18.25 -11.38
C ALA A 81 -10.49 19.67 -10.91
N ALA A 82 -10.64 19.89 -9.60
CA ALA A 82 -11.08 21.17 -9.04
C ALA A 82 -9.96 22.19 -8.80
N GLN A 83 -8.71 21.73 -8.61
CA GLN A 83 -7.59 22.62 -8.26
C GLN A 83 -7.07 23.47 -9.44
N GLY A 84 -7.57 23.22 -10.66
CA GLY A 84 -7.14 23.89 -11.89
C GLY A 84 -5.82 23.31 -12.39
N GLU A 85 -4.72 23.69 -11.77
CA GLU A 85 -3.36 23.32 -12.19
C GLU A 85 -2.72 22.30 -11.25
N PRO A 86 -1.84 21.41 -11.74
CA PRO A 86 -1.13 20.45 -10.91
C PRO A 86 -0.09 21.11 -10.00
N ALA A 87 0.23 20.47 -8.88
CA ALA A 87 1.26 20.93 -7.97
C ALA A 87 2.62 21.03 -8.68
N GLY A 88 3.28 22.19 -8.53
CA GLY A 88 4.54 22.49 -9.21
C GLY A 88 4.38 23.18 -10.57
N TYR A 89 3.16 23.39 -11.07
CA TYR A 89 2.91 24.23 -12.23
C TYR A 89 3.32 25.70 -11.95
N PRO A 90 3.88 26.46 -12.93
CA PRO A 90 4.17 26.08 -14.33
C PRO A 90 5.60 25.58 -14.58
N SER A 91 6.32 25.09 -13.57
CA SER A 91 7.77 24.82 -13.68
C SER A 91 8.17 23.85 -14.80
N MET A 92 7.27 22.96 -15.22
CA MET A 92 7.49 21.96 -16.27
C MET A 92 6.71 22.26 -17.56
N GLY A 93 6.01 23.40 -17.63
CA GLY A 93 5.14 23.79 -18.75
C GLY A 93 3.68 23.32 -18.62
N GLU A 94 2.90 23.47 -19.69
CA GLU A 94 1.49 23.08 -19.77
C GLU A 94 1.31 21.54 -19.74
N PRO A 95 0.31 21.00 -19.02
CA PRO A 95 0.06 19.56 -18.98
C PRO A 95 -0.11 18.92 -20.37
N ILE A 96 0.81 18.02 -20.72
CA ILE A 96 0.77 17.30 -22.00
C ILE A 96 0.04 15.96 -21.83
N ILE A 97 -1.06 15.78 -22.56
CA ILE A 97 -1.83 14.54 -22.62
C ILE A 97 -1.46 13.77 -23.89
N SER A 98 -1.23 12.47 -23.79
CA SER A 98 -0.94 11.60 -24.94
C SER A 98 -1.82 10.36 -24.91
N ILE A 99 -2.59 10.14 -25.97
CA ILE A 99 -3.42 8.93 -26.14
C ILE A 99 -2.55 7.73 -26.51
N TRP A 100 -1.48 7.98 -27.27
CA TRP A 100 -0.50 6.99 -27.68
C TRP A 100 0.79 7.15 -26.89
N THR A 101 1.51 6.04 -26.73
CA THR A 101 2.83 6.04 -26.09
C THR A 101 3.74 7.09 -26.75
N PRO A 102 4.29 8.05 -25.98
CA PRO A 102 5.20 9.05 -26.51
C PRO A 102 6.39 8.39 -27.23
N LYS A 103 6.86 9.00 -28.33
CA LYS A 103 8.03 8.51 -29.07
C LYS A 103 9.32 8.49 -28.24
N THR A 104 9.34 9.24 -27.14
CA THR A 104 10.45 9.32 -26.19
C THR A 104 10.46 8.18 -25.17
N THR A 105 9.44 7.32 -25.15
CA THR A 105 9.35 6.20 -24.20
C THR A 105 10.43 5.17 -24.49
N THR A 106 11.33 4.99 -23.51
CA THR A 106 12.38 3.96 -23.57
C THR A 106 11.82 2.60 -23.14
N LEU A 107 12.56 1.52 -23.44
CA LEU A 107 12.22 0.17 -22.96
C LEU A 107 12.10 0.13 -21.43
N VAL A 108 12.96 0.85 -20.72
CA VAL A 108 12.95 0.90 -19.24
C VAL A 108 11.66 1.54 -18.74
N MET A 109 11.23 2.66 -19.34
CA MET A 109 9.95 3.31 -18.99
C MET A 109 8.75 2.42 -19.29
N GLY A 110 8.74 1.77 -20.46
CA GLY A 110 7.66 0.85 -20.85
C GLY A 110 7.57 -0.36 -19.91
N MET A 111 8.70 -0.98 -19.58
CA MET A 111 8.74 -2.11 -18.63
C MET A 111 8.34 -1.68 -17.22
N SER A 112 8.77 -0.50 -16.77
CA SER A 112 8.36 0.03 -15.46
C SER A 112 6.85 0.27 -15.39
N ALA A 113 6.24 0.82 -16.46
CA ALA A 113 4.80 1.02 -16.52
C ALA A 113 4.04 -0.32 -16.49
N PHE A 114 4.50 -1.30 -17.28
CA PHE A 114 3.92 -2.65 -17.28
C PHE A 114 4.00 -3.32 -15.90
N LEU A 115 5.14 -3.22 -15.21
CA LEU A 115 5.33 -3.80 -13.87
C LEU A 115 4.45 -3.10 -12.84
N ASN A 116 4.32 -1.77 -12.89
CA ASN A 116 3.43 -1.03 -11.99
C ASN A 116 1.96 -1.43 -12.18
N ILE A 117 1.50 -1.56 -13.43
CA ILE A 117 0.13 -2.04 -13.71
C ILE A 117 -0.03 -3.48 -13.25
N SER A 118 0.92 -4.37 -13.57
CA SER A 118 0.84 -5.78 -13.17
C SER A 118 0.78 -5.93 -11.64
N PHE A 119 1.53 -5.10 -10.92
CA PHE A 119 1.56 -5.07 -9.47
C PHE A 119 0.21 -4.70 -8.84
N THR A 120 -0.59 -3.82 -9.48
CA THR A 120 -1.90 -3.45 -8.90
C THR A 120 -2.84 -4.66 -8.82
N PHE A 121 -2.70 -5.62 -9.74
CA PHE A 121 -3.49 -6.85 -9.76
C PHE A 121 -2.86 -8.00 -8.95
N MET A 122 -1.78 -7.77 -8.19
CA MET A 122 -1.15 -8.80 -7.38
C MET A 122 -1.86 -9.00 -6.02
N GLY A 123 -2.90 -9.84 -6.02
CA GLY A 123 -3.60 -10.29 -4.80
C GLY A 123 -3.75 -11.81 -4.70
N GLN A 124 -3.25 -12.56 -5.68
CA GLN A 124 -3.55 -13.99 -5.84
C GLN A 124 -2.99 -14.84 -4.69
N LEU A 125 -1.92 -14.38 -4.05
CA LEU A 125 -1.21 -15.10 -2.99
C LEU A 125 -2.05 -15.22 -1.71
N THR A 126 -2.97 -14.30 -1.45
CA THR A 126 -3.85 -14.36 -0.27
C THR A 126 -5.12 -15.15 -0.53
N LEU A 127 -5.44 -15.49 -1.79
CA LEU A 127 -6.69 -16.17 -2.15
C LEU A 127 -6.87 -17.52 -1.44
N PRO A 128 -5.86 -18.41 -1.33
CA PRO A 128 -6.04 -19.65 -0.59
C PRO A 128 -6.42 -19.43 0.88
N SER A 129 -5.83 -18.41 1.51
CA SER A 129 -6.18 -18.03 2.88
C SER A 129 -7.59 -17.46 2.98
N PHE A 130 -8.05 -16.68 2.00
CA PHE A 130 -9.42 -16.18 1.97
C PHE A 130 -10.44 -17.30 1.75
N ILE A 131 -10.19 -18.19 0.78
CA ILE A 131 -11.07 -19.33 0.47
C ILE A 131 -11.23 -20.23 1.69
N ALA A 132 -10.15 -20.50 2.41
CA ALA A 132 -10.16 -21.34 3.62
C ALA A 132 -11.00 -20.76 4.78
N GLU A 133 -11.24 -19.45 4.77
CA GLU A 133 -11.95 -18.74 5.85
C GLU A 133 -13.36 -18.29 5.41
N MET A 134 -13.76 -18.55 4.17
CA MET A 134 -15.13 -18.28 3.71
C MET A 134 -16.13 -19.24 4.33
N ARG A 135 -17.28 -18.70 4.75
CA ARG A 135 -18.42 -19.51 5.20
C ARG A 135 -18.88 -20.50 4.12
N GLU A 136 -18.86 -20.08 2.85
CA GLU A 136 -19.15 -20.91 1.69
C GLU A 136 -18.04 -20.72 0.62
N PRO A 137 -17.03 -21.61 0.58
CA PRO A 137 -15.92 -21.50 -0.36
C PRO A 137 -16.34 -21.54 -1.84
N ARG A 138 -17.48 -22.17 -2.17
CA ARG A 138 -17.98 -22.26 -3.56
C ARG A 138 -18.41 -20.91 -4.14
N ASP A 139 -18.68 -19.93 -3.29
CA ASP A 139 -19.06 -18.58 -3.73
C ASP A 139 -17.84 -17.69 -4.05
N PHE A 140 -16.62 -18.15 -3.78
CA PHE A 140 -15.40 -17.38 -4.02
C PHE A 140 -15.28 -16.81 -5.45
N PRO A 141 -15.59 -17.56 -6.54
CA PRO A 141 -15.51 -17.01 -7.89
C PRO A 141 -16.44 -15.81 -8.12
N LYS A 142 -17.59 -15.75 -7.44
CA LYS A 142 -18.52 -14.61 -7.54
C LYS A 142 -17.89 -13.36 -6.95
N ALA A 143 -17.29 -13.49 -5.76
CA ALA A 143 -16.58 -12.40 -5.10
C ALA A 143 -15.38 -11.92 -5.94
N LEU A 144 -14.64 -12.86 -6.53
CA LEU A 144 -13.50 -12.56 -7.40
C LEU A 144 -13.93 -11.74 -8.63
N TRP A 145 -14.99 -12.16 -9.34
CA TRP A 145 -15.49 -11.41 -10.51
C TRP A 145 -15.92 -9.99 -10.15
N VAL A 146 -16.68 -9.82 -9.07
CA VAL A 146 -17.12 -8.50 -8.62
C VAL A 146 -15.92 -7.62 -8.27
N CYS A 147 -14.93 -8.16 -7.54
CA CYS A 147 -13.72 -7.42 -7.17
C CYS A 147 -12.93 -6.98 -8.41
N THR A 148 -12.66 -7.90 -9.34
CA THR A 148 -11.85 -7.61 -10.53
C THR A 148 -12.53 -6.57 -11.44
N ILE A 149 -13.85 -6.67 -11.62
CA ILE A 149 -14.60 -5.69 -12.43
C ILE A 149 -14.55 -4.31 -11.76
N ALA A 150 -14.79 -4.24 -10.44
CA ALA A 150 -14.72 -2.98 -9.69
C ALA A 150 -13.32 -2.35 -9.73
N GLU A 151 -12.28 -3.17 -9.62
CA GLU A 151 -10.88 -2.76 -9.71
C GLU A 151 -10.56 -2.15 -11.08
N ILE A 152 -10.89 -2.85 -12.18
CA ILE A 152 -10.66 -2.37 -13.55
C ILE A 152 -11.36 -1.02 -13.77
N ILE A 153 -12.63 -0.90 -13.37
CA ILE A 153 -13.40 0.35 -13.52
C ILE A 153 -12.75 1.47 -12.70
N THR A 154 -12.44 1.21 -11.42
CA THR A 154 -11.91 2.23 -10.51
C THR A 154 -10.55 2.72 -10.98
N PHE A 155 -9.62 1.82 -11.31
CA PHE A 155 -8.27 2.19 -11.74
C PHE A 155 -8.29 2.91 -13.10
N SER A 156 -9.16 2.47 -14.02
CA SER A 156 -9.28 3.13 -15.33
C SER A 156 -9.84 4.54 -15.19
N VAL A 157 -10.91 4.74 -14.41
CA VAL A 157 -11.54 6.06 -14.24
C VAL A 157 -10.62 7.01 -13.49
N VAL A 158 -10.11 6.60 -12.33
CA VAL A 158 -9.24 7.42 -11.48
C VAL A 158 -7.94 7.77 -12.20
N GLY A 159 -7.30 6.76 -12.80
CA GLY A 159 -6.06 6.94 -13.55
C GLY A 159 -6.24 7.91 -14.72
N THR A 160 -7.32 7.75 -15.50
CA THR A 160 -7.59 8.62 -16.65
C THR A 160 -7.88 10.06 -16.23
N VAL A 161 -8.71 10.27 -15.20
CA VAL A 161 -9.04 11.63 -14.75
C VAL A 161 -7.80 12.33 -14.22
N ILE A 162 -7.04 11.70 -13.32
CA ILE A 162 -5.81 12.30 -12.80
C ILE A 162 -4.83 12.59 -13.94
N TYR A 163 -4.70 11.68 -14.91
CA TYR A 163 -3.82 11.86 -16.06
C TYR A 163 -4.20 13.05 -16.94
N VAL A 164 -5.49 13.26 -17.22
CA VAL A 164 -5.95 14.37 -18.06
C VAL A 164 -5.64 15.73 -17.44
N TYR A 165 -5.79 15.87 -16.11
CA TYR A 165 -5.56 17.15 -15.43
C TYR A 165 -4.10 17.40 -15.05
N THR A 166 -3.28 16.35 -14.92
CA THR A 166 -1.86 16.49 -14.52
C THR A 166 -0.88 16.34 -15.68
N GLY A 167 -1.27 15.66 -16.75
CA GLY A 167 -0.42 15.37 -17.89
C GLY A 167 0.79 14.47 -17.56
N ASN A 168 1.61 14.21 -18.57
CA ASN A 168 2.80 13.36 -18.43
C ASN A 168 3.86 13.92 -17.47
N GLN A 169 3.89 15.25 -17.29
CA GLN A 169 5.00 15.94 -16.64
C GLN A 169 4.82 16.07 -15.13
N TYR A 170 3.58 16.15 -14.64
CA TYR A 170 3.28 16.32 -13.22
C TYR A 170 2.78 15.03 -12.55
N MET A 171 2.71 13.92 -13.30
CA MET A 171 2.39 12.61 -12.76
C MET A 171 3.51 12.12 -11.85
N VAL A 172 3.18 11.92 -10.57
CA VAL A 172 4.12 11.44 -9.55
C VAL A 172 3.54 10.24 -8.81
N THR A 173 4.41 9.41 -8.23
CA THR A 173 4.00 8.27 -7.41
C THR A 173 4.38 8.52 -5.95
N PRO A 174 3.42 8.47 -5.00
CA PRO A 174 1.98 8.29 -5.18
C PRO A 174 1.28 9.48 -5.88
N ALA A 175 0.16 9.22 -6.57
CA ALA A 175 -0.58 10.22 -7.35
C ALA A 175 -1.02 11.45 -6.55
N PHE A 176 -1.23 11.32 -5.24
CA PHE A 176 -1.50 12.44 -4.34
C PHE A 176 -0.45 13.56 -4.44
N GLY A 177 0.78 13.25 -4.85
CA GLY A 177 1.84 14.22 -5.00
C GLY A 177 1.54 15.33 -6.03
N ALA A 178 0.69 15.05 -7.02
CA ALA A 178 0.26 16.03 -8.03
C ALA A 178 -0.79 17.03 -7.51
N LEU A 179 -1.34 16.80 -6.31
CA LEU A 179 -2.30 17.70 -5.69
C LEU A 179 -1.62 18.85 -4.95
N GLU A 180 -2.30 19.99 -4.89
CA GLU A 180 -1.90 21.10 -4.01
C GLU A 180 -1.91 20.70 -2.53
N THR A 181 -1.10 21.38 -1.71
CA THR A 181 -0.75 20.93 -0.35
C THR A 181 -1.98 20.60 0.52
N VAL A 182 -3.02 21.42 0.48
CA VAL A 182 -4.24 21.25 1.29
C VAL A 182 -5.05 20.03 0.82
N TYR A 183 -5.27 19.89 -0.50
CA TYR A 183 -5.99 18.76 -1.09
C TYR A 183 -5.24 17.44 -0.94
N LYS A 184 -3.91 17.48 -1.07
CA LYS A 184 -3.00 16.36 -0.84
C LYS A 184 -3.16 15.84 0.60
N LYS A 185 -3.05 16.72 1.60
CA LYS A 185 -3.20 16.31 3.01
C LYS A 185 -4.59 15.76 3.31
N MET A 186 -5.65 16.40 2.84
CA MET A 186 -7.02 15.92 3.07
C MET A 186 -7.26 14.54 2.47
N SER A 187 -7.03 14.37 1.17
CA SER A 187 -7.30 13.11 0.47
C SER A 187 -6.40 11.98 0.97
N TYR A 188 -5.10 12.23 1.20
CA TYR A 188 -4.15 11.21 1.63
C TYR A 188 -4.40 10.71 3.06
N SER A 189 -4.99 11.53 3.94
CA SER A 189 -5.36 11.13 5.32
C SER A 189 -6.35 9.97 5.35
N PHE A 190 -7.27 9.90 4.38
CA PHE A 190 -8.20 8.79 4.28
C PHE A 190 -7.52 7.47 3.84
N MET A 191 -6.27 7.50 3.37
CA MET A 191 -5.52 6.29 3.00
C MET A 191 -4.87 5.62 4.22
N VAL A 192 -4.79 6.29 5.38
CA VAL A 192 -4.10 5.80 6.58
C VAL A 192 -4.58 4.41 7.04
N PRO A 193 -5.90 4.14 7.14
CA PRO A 193 -6.38 2.80 7.51
C PRO A 193 -5.83 1.71 6.60
N THR A 194 -5.72 1.99 5.31
CA THR A 194 -5.27 1.05 4.27
C THR A 194 -3.77 0.85 4.28
N ILE A 195 -3.01 1.91 4.52
CA ILE A 195 -1.56 1.84 4.68
C ILE A 195 -1.22 0.85 5.80
N VAL A 196 -1.92 0.92 6.93
CA VAL A 196 -1.69 0.02 8.07
C VAL A 196 -2.29 -1.36 7.81
N PHE A 197 -3.57 -1.43 7.44
CA PHE A 197 -4.32 -2.69 7.35
C PHE A 197 -3.71 -3.66 6.34
N VAL A 198 -3.37 -3.21 5.13
CA VAL A 198 -2.87 -4.11 4.09
C VAL A 198 -1.48 -4.65 4.47
N GLY A 199 -0.60 -3.82 5.04
CA GLY A 199 0.66 -4.28 5.61
C GLY A 199 0.45 -5.37 6.68
N CYS A 200 -0.46 -5.13 7.62
CA CYS A 200 -0.84 -6.10 8.66
C CYS A 200 -1.42 -7.39 8.07
N LEU A 201 -2.25 -7.31 7.03
CA LEU A 201 -2.84 -8.47 6.36
C LEU A 201 -1.76 -9.39 5.80
N TYR A 202 -0.80 -8.85 5.04
CA TYR A 202 0.30 -9.63 4.47
C TYR A 202 1.25 -10.17 5.54
N ALA A 203 1.49 -9.41 6.62
CA ALA A 203 2.26 -9.88 7.76
C ALA A 203 1.56 -11.06 8.46
N SER A 204 0.26 -10.94 8.75
CA SER A 204 -0.55 -11.98 9.40
C SER A 204 -0.67 -13.26 8.57
N VAL A 205 -0.87 -13.13 7.25
CA VAL A 205 -0.91 -14.27 6.31
C VAL A 205 0.44 -15.00 6.28
N THR A 206 1.53 -14.24 6.22
CA THR A 206 2.90 -14.80 6.24
C THR A 206 3.24 -15.43 7.59
N GLY A 207 2.86 -14.76 8.69
CA GLY A 207 3.06 -15.23 10.05
C GLY A 207 2.34 -16.56 10.28
N ARG A 208 1.09 -16.69 9.82
CA ARG A 208 0.38 -17.98 9.85
C ARG A 208 1.09 -19.03 9.05
N PHE A 209 1.48 -18.76 7.81
CA PHE A 209 2.19 -19.73 6.97
C PHE A 209 3.46 -20.27 7.67
N ILE A 210 4.26 -19.39 8.27
CA ILE A 210 5.47 -19.78 9.01
C ILE A 210 5.10 -20.54 10.29
N PHE A 211 4.13 -20.04 11.06
CA PHE A 211 3.71 -20.64 12.33
C PHE A 211 3.11 -22.04 12.13
N PHE A 212 2.29 -22.23 11.10
CA PHE A 212 1.79 -23.53 10.68
C PHE A 212 2.92 -24.49 10.36
N ARG A 213 3.97 -24.04 9.66
CA ARG A 213 5.12 -24.89 9.31
C ARG A 213 5.99 -25.26 10.52
N MET A 214 6.10 -24.36 11.49
CA MET A 214 6.92 -24.58 12.70
C MET A 214 6.23 -25.49 13.74
N PHE A 215 4.91 -25.43 13.85
CA PHE A 215 4.14 -26.08 14.90
C PHE A 215 3.10 -27.08 14.35
N GLN A 216 3.38 -27.72 13.20
CA GLN A 216 2.54 -28.80 12.67
C GLN A 216 2.25 -29.81 13.78
N ASP A 217 0.97 -30.12 13.99
CA ASP A 217 0.46 -31.08 14.99
C ASP A 217 0.69 -30.73 16.48
N SER A 218 0.94 -29.45 16.80
CA SER A 218 1.12 -29.00 18.19
C SER A 218 -0.10 -28.26 18.76
N ARG A 219 -0.41 -28.47 20.05
CA ARG A 219 -1.43 -27.70 20.81
C ARG A 219 -1.23 -26.17 20.76
N HIS A 220 0.00 -25.72 20.51
CA HIS A 220 0.35 -24.30 20.41
C HIS A 220 -0.28 -23.60 19.20
N LEU A 221 -0.82 -24.36 18.26
CA LEU A 221 -1.43 -23.87 17.04
C LEU A 221 -2.87 -23.39 17.23
N THR A 222 -3.62 -24.03 18.14
CA THR A 222 -5.04 -23.76 18.41
C THR A 222 -5.27 -23.17 19.81
N GLU A 223 -4.42 -23.44 20.79
CA GLU A 223 -4.57 -22.93 22.16
C GLU A 223 -3.74 -21.66 22.43
N HIS A 224 -4.29 -20.74 23.23
CA HIS A 224 -3.63 -19.51 23.70
C HIS A 224 -2.55 -19.81 24.75
N THR A 225 -1.51 -20.53 24.35
CA THR A 225 -0.35 -20.82 25.20
C THR A 225 0.67 -19.68 25.16
N PHE A 226 1.37 -19.45 26.27
CA PHE A 226 2.43 -18.43 26.35
C PHE A 226 3.52 -18.65 25.29
N LYS A 227 3.96 -19.91 25.09
CA LYS A 227 4.94 -20.27 24.05
C LYS A 227 4.42 -19.98 22.64
N GLY A 228 3.15 -20.28 22.36
CA GLY A 228 2.54 -19.98 21.06
C GLY A 228 2.44 -18.48 20.80
N TRP A 229 2.09 -17.68 21.81
CA TRP A 229 2.08 -16.22 21.72
C TRP A 229 3.46 -15.61 21.52
N PHE A 230 4.45 -16.09 22.26
CA PHE A 230 5.84 -15.66 22.11
C PHE A 230 6.35 -15.85 20.67
N TRP A 231 6.21 -17.06 20.12
CA TRP A 231 6.68 -17.35 18.76
C TRP A 231 5.92 -16.60 17.68
N TRP A 232 4.63 -16.36 17.88
CA TRP A 232 3.83 -15.53 16.96
C TRP A 232 4.31 -14.09 16.92
N VAL A 233 4.48 -13.47 18.10
CA VAL A 233 4.98 -12.09 18.21
C VAL A 233 6.38 -12.00 17.60
N PHE A 234 7.24 -12.99 17.87
CA PHE A 234 8.59 -13.04 17.33
C PHE A 234 8.63 -13.18 15.80
N VAL A 235 7.84 -14.10 15.23
CA VAL A 235 7.79 -14.28 13.76
C VAL A 235 7.30 -13.01 13.07
N LEU A 236 6.24 -12.38 13.59
CA LEU A 236 5.74 -11.11 13.06
C LEU A 236 6.79 -10.00 13.19
N LEU A 237 7.48 -9.91 14.34
CA LEU A 237 8.54 -8.93 14.53
C LEU A 237 9.64 -9.10 13.47
N MET A 238 10.07 -10.34 13.22
CA MET A 238 11.07 -10.63 12.21
C MET A 238 10.62 -10.22 10.81
N THR A 239 9.36 -10.50 10.41
CA THR A 239 8.86 -10.09 9.09
C THR A 239 8.86 -8.56 8.93
N TRP A 240 8.46 -7.83 9.98
CA TRP A 240 8.45 -6.37 9.97
C TRP A 240 9.86 -5.76 9.99
N VAL A 241 10.82 -6.37 10.71
CA VAL A 241 12.22 -5.94 10.68
C VAL A 241 12.81 -6.10 9.29
N PHE A 242 12.59 -7.25 8.62
CA PHE A 242 13.05 -7.44 7.24
C PHE A 242 12.36 -6.47 6.28
N ALA A 243 11.05 -6.24 6.43
CA ALA A 243 10.32 -5.27 5.64
C ALA A 243 10.86 -3.84 5.81
N PHE A 244 11.21 -3.45 7.04
CA PHE A 244 11.83 -2.15 7.33
C PHE A 244 13.18 -2.00 6.63
N LEU A 245 14.05 -3.01 6.73
CA LEU A 245 15.34 -3.00 6.03
C LEU A 245 15.17 -2.89 4.51
N ILE A 246 14.24 -3.64 3.94
CA ILE A 246 13.93 -3.58 2.50
C ILE A 246 13.39 -2.19 2.13
N SER A 247 12.52 -1.60 2.95
CA SER A 247 11.95 -0.27 2.69
C SER A 247 13.01 0.82 2.59
N GLY A 248 14.13 0.67 3.31
CA GLY A 248 15.27 1.60 3.22
C GLY A 248 16.18 1.36 2.02
N ILE A 249 16.10 0.18 1.37
CA ILE A 249 16.92 -0.17 0.20
C ILE A 249 16.20 0.15 -1.11
N ILE A 250 14.85 0.17 -1.13
CA ILE A 250 14.06 0.44 -2.33
C ILE A 250 14.44 1.84 -2.89
N PRO A 251 15.11 1.90 -4.06
CA PRO A 251 15.71 3.13 -4.58
C PRO A 251 14.71 4.08 -5.26
N PHE A 252 13.41 3.78 -5.22
CA PHE A 252 12.36 4.63 -5.79
C PHE A 252 12.33 6.06 -5.20
N PHE A 253 13.09 6.34 -4.13
CA PHE A 253 13.18 7.62 -3.43
C PHE A 253 14.60 8.00 -2.99
N GLU A 254 15.60 7.95 -3.88
CA GLU A 254 16.91 8.59 -3.64
C GLU A 254 16.84 10.11 -3.37
N SER A 255 15.67 10.74 -3.48
CA SER A 255 15.42 12.14 -3.10
C SER A 255 15.56 12.44 -1.60
N CYS A 256 15.89 11.45 -0.74
CA CYS A 256 16.33 11.70 0.64
C CYS A 256 17.85 11.98 0.78
N LYS A 257 18.61 12.10 -0.34
CA LYS A 257 20.06 12.40 -0.30
C LYS A 257 20.44 13.83 -0.66
N HIS A 258 19.51 14.69 -1.05
CA HIS A 258 19.84 16.10 -1.28
C HIS A 258 18.91 17.03 -0.49
N PRO A 259 19.48 18.02 0.21
CA PRO A 259 18.74 19.06 0.94
C PRO A 259 17.89 19.92 0.00
#